data_AF-A0A257K483-F1
#
_entry.id   AF-A0A257K483-F1
#
_cell.length_a   1.000
_cell.length_b   1.000
_cell.length_c   1.000
_cell.angle_alpha   90.00
_cell.angle_beta   90.00
_cell.angle_gamma   90.00
#
_symmetry.space_group_name_H-M   'P 1'
#
loop_
_entity.id
_entity.type
_entity.pdbx_description
1 polymer ?
#
loop_
_entity_poly.entity_id
_entity_poly.type
_entity_poly.pdbx_seq_one_letter_code
_entity_poly.pdbx_strand_id
1 'polypeptide(L)'
;MKNPLIVFLILFQVTFAQKSDNYKLDRDYFLLGTLAGRCKDPMEVDLVEKYNQYEDTLIQFSYKLYKGEYDLQVSEHRLISKELTEKINSFYNWEYNENFSNENLDSIFIGTIDTTKIKTDSQKISFLIGAFTRFGKKNDAIYSINGKSSVENFKIYGKFLKDLRCNEIREVIVEAVGPTLTVYFQPSDRLKKYLTYYIPNPRDY
;
A
#
# COMPACT_ATOMS: atom_id res chain seq x y z
N MET A 1 8.72 0.78 33.90
CA MET A 1 8.63 -0.45 33.08
C MET A 1 8.43 -0.03 31.64
N LYS A 2 9.42 -0.26 30.77
CA LYS A 2 9.36 0.08 29.35
C LYS A 2 8.83 -1.14 28.59
N ASN A 3 7.63 -1.05 28.03
CA ASN A 3 7.15 -2.04 27.06
C ASN A 3 7.96 -1.87 25.77
N PRO A 4 8.63 -2.92 25.24
CA PRO A 4 9.07 -2.88 23.87
C PRO A 4 7.85 -3.05 22.98
N LEU A 5 7.59 -2.06 22.13
CA LEU A 5 6.66 -2.15 21.01
C LEU A 5 7.24 -3.20 20.05
N ILE A 6 6.77 -4.44 20.17
CA ILE A 6 7.17 -5.53 19.28
C ILE A 6 6.49 -5.30 17.92
N VAL A 7 7.24 -4.76 16.97
CA VAL A 7 6.87 -4.71 15.55
C VAL A 7 7.42 -5.99 14.90
N PHE A 8 6.64 -7.07 14.88
CA PHE A 8 6.99 -8.27 14.10
C PHE A 8 6.55 -8.09 12.65
N LEU A 9 7.46 -7.61 11.81
CA LEU A 9 7.34 -7.65 10.35
C LEU A 9 8.01 -8.94 9.86
N ILE A 10 7.30 -10.07 9.97
CA ILE A 10 7.71 -11.35 9.39
C ILE A 10 7.12 -11.45 7.99
N LEU A 11 7.86 -11.02 6.98
CA LEU A 11 7.61 -11.37 5.57
C LEU A 11 8.68 -12.40 5.14
N PHE A 12 8.57 -13.63 5.64
CA PHE A 12 9.50 -14.69 5.24
C PHE A 12 9.29 -15.06 3.77
N GLN A 13 10.39 -15.01 3.01
CA GLN A 13 10.66 -15.66 1.73
C GLN A 13 9.47 -16.08 0.85
N VAL A 14 8.69 -15.11 0.37
CA VAL A 14 7.87 -15.33 -0.81
C VAL A 14 8.80 -15.30 -2.02
N THR A 15 9.46 -16.42 -2.30
CA THR A 15 9.76 -16.73 -3.70
C THR A 15 8.39 -16.80 -4.37
N PHE A 16 8.03 -15.74 -5.10
CA PHE A 16 6.78 -15.65 -5.86
C PHE A 16 6.85 -16.60 -7.06
N ALA A 17 7.07 -17.89 -6.83
CA ALA A 17 6.31 -18.85 -7.59
C ALA A 17 4.88 -18.66 -7.08
N GLN A 18 4.00 -18.08 -7.89
CA GLN A 18 2.56 -18.15 -7.68
C GLN A 18 2.17 -19.63 -7.67
N LYS A 19 2.40 -20.32 -6.55
CA LYS A 19 2.34 -21.79 -6.46
C LYS A 19 0.90 -22.31 -6.40
N SER A 20 -0.07 -21.39 -6.36
CA SER A 20 -1.50 -21.65 -6.30
C SER A 20 -2.23 -20.61 -7.14
N ASP A 21 -2.87 -21.04 -8.23
CA ASP A 21 -3.73 -20.19 -9.07
C ASP A 21 -4.89 -19.57 -8.28
N ASN A 22 -5.20 -20.12 -7.09
CA ASN A 22 -6.37 -19.74 -6.30
C ASN A 22 -6.26 -18.37 -5.62
N TYR A 23 -5.04 -17.84 -5.41
CA TYR A 23 -4.83 -16.56 -4.70
C TYR A 23 -3.90 -15.60 -5.45
N LYS A 24 -3.96 -15.61 -6.79
CA LYS A 24 -3.17 -14.71 -7.62
C LYS A 24 -3.48 -13.24 -7.30
N LEU A 25 -2.45 -12.45 -7.00
CA LEU A 25 -2.53 -10.99 -6.91
C LEU A 25 -2.14 -10.35 -8.24
N ASP A 26 -2.83 -9.27 -8.57
CA ASP A 26 -2.39 -8.33 -9.59
C ASP A 26 -1.32 -7.42 -8.98
N ARG A 27 -0.08 -7.60 -9.45
CA ARG A 27 1.11 -6.95 -8.86
C ARG A 27 1.02 -5.42 -8.88
N ASP A 28 0.41 -4.83 -9.91
CA ASP A 28 0.37 -3.37 -10.07
C ASP A 28 -0.56 -2.74 -9.05
N TYR A 29 -1.72 -3.37 -8.83
CA TYR A 29 -2.65 -2.91 -7.80
C TYR A 29 -2.15 -3.26 -6.40
N PHE A 30 -1.43 -4.38 -6.23
CA PHE A 30 -0.72 -4.65 -4.97
C PHE A 30 0.28 -3.54 -4.66
N LEU A 31 1.18 -3.20 -5.58
CA LEU A 31 2.15 -2.12 -5.40
C LEU A 31 1.43 -0.81 -5.10
N LEU A 32 0.42 -0.45 -5.89
CA LEU A 32 -0.41 0.74 -5.68
C LEU A 32 -1.01 0.81 -4.27
N GLY A 33 -1.47 -0.33 -3.73
CA GLY A 33 -1.99 -0.44 -2.36
C GLY A 33 -0.93 -0.19 -1.29
N THR A 34 0.34 -0.53 -1.56
CA THR A 34 1.43 -0.22 -0.62
C THR A 34 1.79 1.26 -0.59
N LEU A 35 1.29 2.09 -1.51
CA LEU A 35 1.64 3.51 -1.58
C LEU A 35 0.70 4.34 -0.68
N ALA A 36 1.27 5.14 0.22
CA ALA A 36 0.52 6.01 1.14
C ALA A 36 0.09 7.35 0.48
N GLY A 37 -0.46 7.29 -0.72
CA GLY A 37 -0.57 8.46 -1.60
C GLY A 37 0.76 8.74 -2.30
N ARG A 38 0.78 9.73 -3.20
CA ARG A 38 1.95 9.98 -4.06
C ARG A 38 2.08 11.46 -4.37
N CYS A 39 3.32 11.94 -4.43
CA CYS A 39 3.66 13.25 -4.98
C CYS A 39 4.55 13.08 -6.22
N LYS A 40 4.46 14.02 -7.15
CA LYS A 40 5.45 14.20 -8.21
C LYS A 40 6.34 15.37 -7.81
N ASP A 41 7.56 15.02 -7.43
CA ASP A 41 8.66 15.94 -7.20
C ASP A 41 9.61 15.87 -8.41
N PRO A 42 9.91 17.00 -9.08
CA PRO A 42 10.90 17.06 -10.16
C PRO A 42 12.30 16.55 -9.76
N MET A 43 12.62 16.49 -8.47
CA MET A 43 13.88 15.95 -7.97
C MET A 43 13.87 14.42 -7.82
N GLU A 44 12.69 13.79 -7.91
CA GLU A 44 12.50 12.36 -7.64
C GLU A 44 11.73 11.67 -8.79
N VAL A 45 12.01 12.07 -10.03
CA VAL A 45 11.24 11.64 -11.23
C VAL A 45 11.16 10.13 -11.43
N ASP A 46 12.19 9.39 -11.03
CA ASP A 46 12.28 7.94 -11.22
C ASP A 46 11.95 7.14 -9.94
N LEU A 47 11.51 7.83 -8.87
CA LEU A 47 11.22 7.21 -7.59
C LEU A 47 9.90 6.43 -7.67
N VAL A 48 9.98 5.11 -7.50
CA VAL A 48 8.81 4.25 -7.38
C VAL A 48 8.22 4.40 -5.98
N GLU A 49 9.03 4.28 -4.92
CA GLU A 49 8.58 4.45 -3.54
C GLU A 49 9.76 4.62 -2.58
N LYS A 50 9.54 5.35 -1.48
CA LYS A 50 10.39 5.37 -0.29
C LYS A 50 9.83 4.42 0.76
N TYR A 51 10.66 3.51 1.21
CA TYR A 51 10.37 2.61 2.31
C TYR A 51 11.00 3.16 3.59
N ASN A 52 10.39 2.85 4.73
CA ASN A 52 11.04 3.13 6.01
C ASN A 52 12.17 2.13 6.28
N GLN A 53 13.09 2.46 7.18
CA GLN A 53 14.24 1.60 7.51
C GLN A 53 13.89 0.21 8.08
N TYR A 54 12.63 -0.01 8.47
CA TYR A 54 12.12 -1.29 8.97
C TYR A 54 11.31 -2.06 7.92
N GLU A 55 11.21 -1.53 6.69
CA GLU A 55 10.45 -2.10 5.56
C GLU A 55 11.36 -2.83 4.55
N ASP A 56 12.56 -3.24 4.95
CA ASP A 56 13.53 -3.94 4.08
C ASP A 56 12.93 -5.15 3.36
N THR A 57 12.07 -5.90 4.05
CA THR A 57 11.42 -7.05 3.44
C THR A 57 10.41 -6.67 2.37
N LEU A 58 9.71 -5.54 2.55
CA LEU A 58 8.72 -5.04 1.60
C LEU A 58 9.41 -4.47 0.35
N ILE A 59 10.51 -3.72 0.50
CA ILE A 59 11.28 -3.24 -0.68
C ILE A 59 11.88 -4.42 -1.46
N GLN A 60 12.42 -5.43 -0.78
CA GLN A 60 12.94 -6.63 -1.45
C GLN A 60 11.84 -7.42 -2.16
N PHE A 61 10.63 -7.44 -1.59
CA PHE A 61 9.47 -8.03 -2.22
C PHE A 61 9.08 -7.29 -3.51
N SER A 62 8.92 -5.96 -3.44
CA SER A 62 8.63 -5.12 -4.61
C SER A 62 9.71 -5.26 -5.69
N TYR A 63 10.99 -5.24 -5.31
CA TYR A 63 12.10 -5.44 -6.24
C TYR A 63 11.98 -6.79 -6.98
N LYS A 64 11.73 -7.88 -6.25
CA LYS A 64 11.59 -9.22 -6.86
C LYS A 64 10.39 -9.34 -7.79
N LEU A 65 9.29 -8.62 -7.52
CA LEU A 65 8.10 -8.63 -8.37
C LEU A 65 8.35 -8.04 -9.76
N TYR A 66 9.31 -7.13 -9.89
CA TYR A 66 9.45 -6.28 -11.07
C TYR A 66 10.82 -6.38 -11.78
N LYS A 67 11.85 -6.93 -11.13
CA LYS A 67 13.24 -6.98 -11.65
C LYS A 67 13.44 -7.69 -13.00
N GLY A 68 12.46 -8.49 -13.44
CA GLY A 68 12.52 -9.19 -14.72
C GLY A 68 11.92 -8.39 -15.90
N GLU A 69 11.30 -7.25 -15.62
CA GLU A 69 10.57 -6.46 -16.62
C GLU A 69 11.00 -5.00 -16.66
N TYR A 70 11.49 -4.46 -15.55
CA TYR A 70 11.90 -3.07 -15.43
C TYR A 70 13.36 -2.99 -15.00
N ASP A 71 14.06 -1.97 -15.49
CA ASP A 71 15.34 -1.55 -14.92
C ASP A 71 15.08 -0.97 -13.51
N LEU A 72 15.50 -1.72 -12.49
CA LEU A 72 15.24 -1.42 -11.08
C LEU A 72 16.53 -1.24 -10.31
N GLN A 73 16.54 -0.21 -9.48
CA GLN A 73 17.60 0.02 -8.51
C GLN A 73 17.01 0.16 -7.11
N VAL A 74 17.78 -0.29 -6.11
CA VAL A 74 17.49 -0.08 -4.70
C VAL A 74 18.65 0.69 -4.10
N SER A 75 18.36 1.87 -3.55
CA SER A 75 19.35 2.71 -2.87
C SER A 75 18.70 3.37 -1.66
N GLU A 76 19.30 3.25 -0.47
CA GLU A 76 18.85 3.93 0.76
C GLU A 76 17.34 3.78 1.06
N HIS A 77 16.82 2.54 1.00
CA HIS A 77 15.39 2.22 1.15
C HIS A 77 14.47 2.87 0.09
N ARG A 78 15.02 3.25 -1.07
CA ARG A 78 14.27 3.78 -2.22
C ARG A 78 14.26 2.74 -3.32
N LEU A 79 13.09 2.45 -3.87
CA LEU A 79 12.95 1.70 -5.12
C LEU A 79 12.87 2.70 -6.28
N ILE A 80 13.77 2.55 -7.25
CA ILE A 80 13.95 3.51 -8.34
C ILE A 80 13.80 2.75 -9.67
N SER A 81 12.99 3.31 -10.56
CA SER A 81 12.81 2.86 -11.94
C SER A 81 11.94 3.85 -12.67
N LYS A 82 12.44 4.37 -13.80
CA LYS A 82 11.73 5.33 -14.64
C LYS A 82 10.40 4.75 -15.15
N GLU A 83 10.47 3.61 -15.85
CA GLU A 83 9.31 3.01 -16.51
C GLU A 83 8.24 2.54 -15.51
N LEU A 84 8.64 1.95 -14.39
CA LEU A 84 7.69 1.56 -13.35
C LEU A 84 7.08 2.79 -12.67
N THR A 85 7.84 3.86 -12.49
CA THR A 85 7.33 5.13 -11.95
C THR A 85 6.31 5.75 -12.89
N GLU A 86 6.58 5.83 -14.19
CA GLU A 86 5.63 6.31 -15.20
C GLU A 86 4.33 5.49 -15.19
N LYS A 87 4.46 4.16 -15.14
CA LYS A 87 3.32 3.26 -15.07
C LYS A 87 2.48 3.48 -13.80
N ILE A 88 3.10 3.52 -12.63
CA ILE A 88 2.38 3.76 -11.37
C ILE A 88 1.78 5.17 -11.34
N ASN A 89 2.49 6.18 -11.87
CA ASN A 89 1.98 7.53 -11.99
C ASN A 89 0.72 7.64 -12.84
N SER A 90 0.52 6.70 -13.78
CA SER A 90 -0.69 6.64 -14.60
C SER A 90 -1.95 6.32 -13.79
N PHE A 91 -1.86 5.77 -12.57
CA PHE A 91 -3.01 5.48 -11.72
C PHE A 91 -3.51 6.68 -10.91
N TYR A 92 -2.93 7.87 -11.07
CA TYR A 92 -3.25 9.05 -10.28
C TYR A 92 -3.78 10.19 -11.14
N ASN A 93 -4.74 10.92 -10.58
CA ASN A 93 -5.09 12.27 -11.01
C ASN A 93 -4.17 13.24 -10.26
N TRP A 94 -3.51 14.13 -11.00
CA TRP A 94 -2.46 15.01 -10.48
C TRP A 94 -2.98 16.43 -10.36
N GLU A 95 -2.86 17.00 -9.17
CA GLU A 95 -3.23 18.38 -8.90
C GLU A 95 -2.00 19.13 -8.38
N TYR A 96 -1.80 20.35 -8.89
CA TYR A 96 -0.78 21.23 -8.37
C TYR A 96 -1.15 21.69 -6.96
N ASN A 97 -0.18 21.69 -6.04
CA ASN A 97 -0.39 22.22 -4.69
C ASN A 97 0.54 23.39 -4.42
N GLU A 98 -0.02 24.60 -4.43
CA GLU A 98 0.69 25.86 -4.20
C GLU A 98 1.35 25.98 -2.82
N ASN A 99 0.92 25.16 -1.86
CA ASN A 99 1.45 25.17 -0.49
C ASN A 99 2.69 24.29 -0.32
N PHE A 100 3.08 23.54 -1.34
CA PHE A 100 4.24 22.64 -1.29
C PHE A 100 5.19 22.93 -2.44
N SER A 101 6.45 23.20 -2.11
CA SER A 101 7.56 23.22 -3.04
C SER A 101 8.72 22.38 -2.52
N ASN A 102 9.56 21.91 -3.43
CA ASN A 102 10.80 21.22 -3.04
C ASN A 102 11.87 22.25 -2.62
N GLU A 103 13.09 21.79 -2.32
CA GLU A 103 14.19 22.65 -1.89
C GLU A 103 14.63 23.69 -2.95
N ASN A 104 14.31 23.45 -4.23
CA ASN A 104 14.57 24.38 -5.34
C ASN A 104 13.40 25.33 -5.61
N LEU A 105 12.37 25.32 -4.77
CA LEU A 105 11.10 26.04 -4.97
C LEU A 105 10.30 25.57 -6.20
N ASP A 106 10.57 24.36 -6.70
CA ASP A 106 9.78 23.79 -7.79
C ASP A 106 8.41 23.36 -7.28
N SER A 107 7.42 23.44 -8.17
CA SER A 107 6.06 23.00 -7.93
C SER A 107 5.97 21.49 -7.65
N ILE A 108 5.30 21.10 -6.56
CA ILE A 108 4.97 19.71 -6.26
C ILE A 108 3.52 19.42 -6.67
N PHE A 109 3.29 18.29 -7.33
CA PHE A 109 1.95 17.80 -7.63
C PHE A 109 1.56 16.69 -6.66
N ILE A 110 0.33 16.72 -6.16
CA ILE A 110 -0.23 15.70 -5.27
C ILE A 110 -1.16 14.80 -6.08
N GLY A 111 -0.98 13.49 -5.91
CA GLY A 111 -1.73 12.45 -6.60
C GLY A 111 -2.90 11.93 -5.77
N THR A 112 -4.09 11.95 -6.35
CA THR A 112 -5.24 11.18 -5.87
C THR A 112 -5.44 9.96 -6.76
N ILE A 113 -5.58 8.78 -6.18
CA ILE A 113 -5.74 7.55 -6.96
C ILE A 113 -7.03 7.61 -7.79
N ASP A 114 -6.91 7.35 -9.09
CA ASP A 114 -8.03 7.23 -10.01
C ASP A 114 -8.71 5.85 -9.83
N THR A 115 -9.73 5.83 -8.97
CA THR A 115 -10.50 4.61 -8.70
C THR A 115 -11.22 4.04 -9.92
N THR A 116 -11.40 4.80 -11.00
CA THR A 116 -12.01 4.29 -12.25
C THR A 116 -11.10 3.29 -12.97
N LYS A 117 -9.80 3.28 -12.65
CA LYS A 117 -8.80 2.31 -13.13
C LYS A 117 -8.75 1.04 -12.30
N ILE A 118 -9.47 0.96 -11.18
CA ILE A 118 -9.57 -0.21 -10.28
C ILE A 118 -10.98 -0.80 -10.39
N LYS A 119 -11.18 -1.71 -11.34
CA LYS A 119 -12.51 -2.15 -11.77
C LYS A 119 -12.94 -3.46 -11.12
N THR A 120 -12.07 -4.46 -11.12
CA THR A 120 -12.45 -5.82 -10.73
C THR A 120 -12.20 -6.09 -9.26
N ASP A 121 -12.93 -7.07 -8.70
CA ASP A 121 -12.68 -7.52 -7.32
C ASP A 121 -11.24 -8.01 -7.12
N SER A 122 -10.62 -8.61 -8.13
CA SER A 122 -9.23 -9.06 -8.04
C SER A 122 -8.27 -7.89 -7.85
N GLN A 123 -8.51 -6.78 -8.56
CA GLN A 123 -7.71 -5.55 -8.44
C GLN A 123 -7.92 -4.89 -7.08
N LYS A 124 -9.18 -4.81 -6.62
CA LYS A 124 -9.52 -4.29 -5.27
C LYS A 124 -8.91 -5.13 -4.16
N ILE A 125 -8.97 -6.47 -4.27
CA ILE A 125 -8.32 -7.39 -3.33
C ILE A 125 -6.81 -7.16 -3.35
N SER A 126 -6.19 -7.11 -4.53
CA SER A 126 -4.73 -6.90 -4.62
C SER A 126 -4.30 -5.58 -3.99
N PHE A 127 -5.06 -4.51 -4.25
CA PHE A 127 -4.89 -3.22 -3.60
C PHE A 127 -5.00 -3.30 -2.08
N LEU A 128 -6.07 -3.91 -1.55
CA LEU A 128 -6.26 -4.04 -0.10
C LEU A 128 -5.21 -4.94 0.56
N ILE A 129 -4.73 -5.98 -0.12
CA ILE A 129 -3.63 -6.82 0.38
C ILE A 129 -2.32 -6.04 0.41
N GLY A 130 -2.02 -5.23 -0.60
CA GLY A 130 -0.87 -4.31 -0.57
C GLY A 130 -0.96 -3.31 0.59
N ALA A 131 -2.11 -2.65 0.74
CA ALA A 131 -2.35 -1.70 1.82
C ALA A 131 -2.25 -2.34 3.20
N PHE A 132 -2.81 -3.54 3.36
CA PHE A 132 -2.71 -4.29 4.62
C PHE A 132 -1.28 -4.76 4.90
N THR A 133 -0.53 -5.19 3.88
CA THR A 133 0.86 -5.63 4.05
C THR A 133 1.72 -4.54 4.67
N ARG A 134 1.51 -3.27 4.26
CA ARG A 134 2.32 -2.15 4.74
C ARG A 134 1.74 -1.44 5.96
N PHE A 135 0.41 -1.28 6.01
CA PHE A 135 -0.25 -0.43 7.00
C PHE A 135 -1.25 -1.18 7.89
N GLY A 136 -1.35 -2.49 7.69
CA GLY A 136 -2.34 -3.34 8.32
C GLY A 136 -1.98 -3.76 9.74
N LYS A 137 -3.01 -3.97 10.54
CA LYS A 137 -2.93 -4.64 11.84
C LYS A 137 -4.11 -5.60 11.96
N LYS A 138 -3.89 -6.72 12.65
CA LYS A 138 -4.94 -7.67 12.99
C LYS A 138 -5.02 -7.79 14.51
N ASN A 139 -6.22 -7.62 15.06
CA ASN A 139 -6.52 -7.90 16.45
C ASN A 139 -7.72 -8.86 16.51
N ASP A 140 -7.45 -10.14 16.80
CA ASP A 140 -8.40 -11.25 16.71
C ASP A 140 -9.14 -11.30 15.36
N ALA A 141 -10.43 -10.99 15.35
CA ALA A 141 -11.29 -10.99 14.17
C ALA A 141 -11.32 -9.64 13.45
N ILE A 142 -10.84 -8.56 14.08
CA ILE A 142 -10.91 -7.19 13.55
C ILE A 142 -9.59 -6.86 12.85
N TYR A 143 -9.71 -6.47 11.59
CA TYR A 143 -8.60 -6.00 10.76
C TYR A 143 -8.64 -4.49 10.69
N SER A 144 -7.47 -3.85 10.62
CA SER A 144 -7.39 -2.41 10.38
C SER A 144 -6.28 -2.05 9.39
N ILE A 145 -6.47 -0.95 8.67
CA ILE A 145 -5.48 -0.33 7.80
C ILE A 145 -5.32 1.13 8.24
N ASN A 146 -4.08 1.55 8.53
CA ASN A 146 -3.78 2.92 8.90
C ASN A 146 -3.42 3.74 7.66
N GLY A 147 -4.23 4.73 7.31
CA GLY A 147 -3.91 5.68 6.25
C GLY A 147 -2.78 6.61 6.70
N LYS A 148 -1.73 6.73 5.88
CA LYS A 148 -0.67 7.74 6.03
C LYS A 148 -0.77 8.86 4.99
N SER A 149 -1.87 8.90 4.23
CA SER A 149 -2.09 9.76 3.07
C SER A 149 -3.10 10.88 3.36
N SER A 150 -3.53 11.59 2.31
CA SER A 150 -4.73 12.43 2.34
C SER A 150 -6.00 11.65 2.71
N VAL A 151 -7.01 12.36 3.19
CA VAL A 151 -8.34 11.82 3.54
C VAL A 151 -9.00 11.18 2.31
N GLU A 152 -8.82 11.76 1.13
CA GLU A 152 -9.36 11.28 -0.15
C GLU A 152 -8.81 9.89 -0.48
N ASN A 153 -7.48 9.72 -0.44
CA ASN A 153 -6.83 8.44 -0.69
C ASN A 153 -7.20 7.40 0.40
N PHE A 154 -7.37 7.84 1.65
CA PHE A 154 -7.81 6.95 2.74
C PHE A 154 -9.24 6.40 2.52
N LYS A 155 -10.18 7.22 2.05
CA LYS A 155 -11.58 6.82 1.79
C LYS A 155 -11.71 5.68 0.77
N ILE A 156 -10.68 5.47 -0.06
CA ILE A 156 -10.64 4.36 -1.04
C ILE A 156 -10.67 3.00 -0.33
N TYR A 157 -10.02 2.86 0.83
CA TYR A 157 -10.06 1.60 1.58
C TYR A 157 -11.48 1.25 1.97
N GLY A 158 -12.21 2.20 2.59
CA GLY A 158 -13.60 2.01 2.97
C GLY A 158 -14.51 1.69 1.78
N LYS A 159 -14.30 2.36 0.64
CA LYS A 159 -15.00 2.08 -0.61
C LYS A 159 -14.80 0.63 -1.08
N PHE A 160 -13.55 0.17 -1.20
CA PHE A 160 -13.28 -1.18 -1.70
C PHE A 160 -13.68 -2.28 -0.71
N LEU A 161 -13.59 -2.02 0.59
CA LEU A 161 -14.10 -2.93 1.61
C LEU A 161 -15.63 -3.10 1.50
N LYS A 162 -16.38 -2.01 1.25
CA LYS A 162 -17.83 -2.05 0.99
C LYS A 162 -18.15 -2.83 -0.30
N ASP A 163 -17.43 -2.55 -1.39
CA ASP A 163 -17.60 -3.25 -2.68
C ASP A 163 -17.40 -4.77 -2.53
N LEU A 164 -16.44 -5.18 -1.69
CA LEU A 164 -16.14 -6.59 -1.39
C LEU A 164 -17.02 -7.21 -0.29
N ARG A 165 -18.08 -6.51 0.14
CA ARG A 165 -19.05 -6.95 1.15
C ARG A 165 -18.39 -7.32 2.49
N CYS A 166 -17.39 -6.56 2.91
CA CYS A 166 -16.83 -6.66 4.27
C CYS A 166 -17.83 -6.08 5.29
N ASN A 167 -17.77 -6.57 6.53
CA ASN A 167 -18.70 -6.21 7.60
C ASN A 167 -18.03 -5.27 8.62
N GLU A 168 -18.86 -4.61 9.44
CA GLU A 168 -18.41 -3.75 10.55
C GLU A 168 -17.35 -2.71 10.15
N ILE A 169 -17.51 -2.13 8.95
CA ILE A 169 -16.56 -1.14 8.42
C ILE A 169 -16.73 0.16 9.21
N ARG A 170 -15.69 0.56 9.93
CA ARG A 170 -15.64 1.80 10.70
C ARG A 170 -14.43 2.62 10.30
N GLU A 171 -14.67 3.80 9.76
CA GLU A 171 -13.65 4.79 9.43
C GLU A 171 -13.47 5.74 10.62
N VAL A 172 -12.24 5.90 11.08
CA VAL A 172 -11.84 6.84 12.13
C VAL A 172 -10.91 7.87 11.51
N ILE A 173 -11.32 9.13 11.57
CA ILE A 173 -10.54 10.29 11.14
C ILE A 173 -10.42 11.20 12.36
N VAL A 174 -9.21 11.35 12.86
CA VAL A 174 -8.90 12.31 13.93
C VAL A 174 -8.10 13.44 13.30
N GLU A 175 -8.73 14.59 13.15
CA GLU A 175 -8.11 15.79 12.60
C GLU A 175 -7.19 16.41 13.67
N ALA A 176 -5.89 16.30 13.42
CA ALA A 176 -4.81 16.86 14.22
C ALA A 176 -3.65 17.27 13.29
N VAL A 177 -2.61 17.90 13.83
CA VAL A 177 -1.35 18.11 13.09
C VAL A 177 -0.73 16.72 12.86
N GLY A 178 -0.96 16.16 11.67
CA GLY A 178 -0.76 14.74 11.37
C GLY A 178 -2.05 13.93 11.65
N PRO A 179 -3.01 13.92 10.71
CA PRO A 179 -4.29 13.24 10.93
C PRO A 179 -4.10 11.74 11.15
N THR A 180 -4.81 11.19 12.12
CA THR A 180 -4.89 9.73 12.28
C THR A 180 -6.05 9.21 11.45
N LEU A 181 -5.73 8.42 10.43
CA LEU A 181 -6.70 7.81 9.52
C LEU A 181 -6.65 6.30 9.71
N THR A 182 -7.76 5.69 10.13
CA THR A 182 -7.82 4.23 10.32
C THR A 182 -9.15 3.68 9.90
N VAL A 183 -9.15 2.66 9.05
CA VAL A 183 -10.35 1.88 8.74
C VAL A 183 -10.26 0.55 9.47
N TYR A 184 -11.30 0.23 10.22
CA TYR A 184 -11.51 -1.08 10.85
C TYR A 184 -12.54 -1.85 10.06
N PHE A 185 -12.40 -3.18 9.96
CA PHE A 185 -13.34 -4.03 9.25
C PHE A 185 -13.24 -5.50 9.68
N GLN A 186 -14.31 -6.24 9.45
CA GLN A 186 -14.31 -7.69 9.37
C GLN A 186 -14.28 -8.10 7.88
N PRO A 187 -13.28 -8.86 7.41
CA PRO A 187 -13.18 -9.22 6.00
C PRO A 187 -14.32 -10.15 5.58
N SER A 188 -14.79 -10.00 4.34
CA SER A 188 -15.62 -11.02 3.71
C SER A 188 -14.84 -12.33 3.54
N ASP A 189 -15.53 -13.46 3.38
CA ASP A 189 -14.89 -14.78 3.21
C ASP A 189 -13.86 -14.78 2.08
N ARG A 190 -14.14 -14.04 1.00
CA ARG A 190 -13.23 -13.93 -0.13
C ARG A 190 -11.95 -13.20 0.26
N LEU A 191 -12.04 -11.99 0.84
CA LEU A 191 -10.86 -11.23 1.25
C LEU A 191 -10.07 -11.93 2.37
N LYS A 192 -10.78 -12.60 3.29
CA LYS A 192 -10.19 -13.34 4.41
C LYS A 192 -9.23 -14.45 3.95
N LYS A 193 -9.57 -15.16 2.86
CA LYS A 193 -8.69 -16.19 2.28
C LYS A 193 -7.35 -15.61 1.81
N TYR A 194 -7.38 -14.47 1.13
CA TYR A 194 -6.15 -13.78 0.70
C TYR A 194 -5.34 -13.25 1.89
N LEU A 195 -6.01 -12.63 2.86
CA LEU A 195 -5.36 -12.15 4.08
C LEU A 195 -4.67 -13.30 4.84
N THR A 196 -5.31 -14.46 4.94
CA THR A 196 -4.74 -15.64 5.60
C THR A 196 -3.54 -16.20 4.83
N TYR A 197 -3.61 -16.22 3.50
CA TYR A 197 -2.54 -16.76 2.66
C TYR A 197 -1.28 -15.87 2.67
N TYR A 198 -1.46 -14.54 2.58
CA TYR A 198 -0.34 -13.60 2.47
C TYR A 198 0.13 -13.05 3.82
N ILE A 199 -0.73 -13.04 4.85
CA ILE A 199 -0.42 -12.55 6.20
C ILE A 199 -0.78 -13.66 7.21
N PRO A 200 0.03 -14.73 7.30
CA PRO A 200 -0.23 -15.83 8.23
C PRO A 200 -0.16 -15.37 9.69
N ASN A 201 -0.90 -16.04 10.56
CA ASN A 201 -0.97 -15.69 11.97
C ASN A 201 0.37 -16.04 12.65
N PRO A 202 0.91 -15.21 13.57
CA PRO A 202 2.16 -15.53 14.26
C PRO A 202 2.10 -16.79 15.12
N ARG A 203 0.89 -17.28 15.45
CA ARG A 203 0.67 -18.50 16.26
C ARG A 203 0.55 -19.77 15.43
N ASP A 204 0.63 -19.68 14.09
CA ASP A 204 0.57 -20.83 13.20
C ASP A 204 1.96 -21.49 13.02
N TYR A 205 2.94 -21.12 13.86
CA TYR A 205 4.30 -21.66 13.92
C TYR A 205 4.73 -21.92 15.37
#